data_AF-A0A433Q3K4-F1
#
_entry.id   AF-A0A433Q3K4-F1
#
_cell.length_a   1.000
_cell.length_b   1.000
_cell.length_c   1.000
_cell.angle_alpha   90.00
_cell.angle_beta   90.00
_cell.angle_gamma   90.00
#
_symmetry.space_group_name_H-M   'P 1'
#
loop_
_entity.id
_entity.type
_entity.pdbx_description
1 polymer ?
#
loop_
_entity_poly.entity_id
_entity_poly.type
_entity_poly.pdbx_seq_one_letter_code
_entity_poly.pdbx_strand_id
1 'polypeptide(L)'
;RQYKKTKLERRRAEKERIKRKKAEFREKIDKGLIAPSPKKQRIEQNPTNLRIVIDCSFNNLMTQKEINSMAKQIICCYSANKVSPHLIGEICIMSHGGQIKDGVMWNTNLYEETFDKEELVYLMADSNDRILEIDEGKVYIIGGIMDKNRHKKLCYEKASKQGIRTMQLPIGEYIKMASWKVLTVNHVFEILLKYMEHKDWEKAFLEIIPHR
;
A
#
# COMPACT_ATOMS: atom_id res chain seq x y z
N ARG A 1 -17.86 26.40 13.60
CA ARG A 1 -16.49 26.96 13.79
C ARG A 1 -15.82 26.43 15.07
N GLN A 2 -16.55 26.30 16.18
CA GLN A 2 -16.07 25.81 17.48
C GLN A 2 -15.44 24.40 17.44
N TYR A 3 -16.09 23.41 16.78
CA TYR A 3 -15.56 22.04 16.61
C TYR A 3 -14.16 21.97 15.95
N LYS A 4 -13.89 22.82 14.95
CA LYS A 4 -12.57 22.87 14.29
C LYS A 4 -11.49 23.41 15.24
N LYS A 5 -11.85 24.38 16.10
CA LYS A 5 -10.96 24.97 17.12
C LYS A 5 -10.60 23.92 18.19
N THR A 6 -11.59 23.18 18.70
CA THR A 6 -11.38 22.09 19.67
C THR A 6 -10.57 20.93 19.09
N LYS A 7 -10.76 20.58 17.82
CA LYS A 7 -9.96 19.54 17.15
C LYS A 7 -8.49 19.95 17.00
N LEU A 8 -8.22 21.22 16.70
CA LEU A 8 -6.86 21.74 16.59
C LEU A 8 -6.16 21.78 17.94
N GLU A 9 -6.87 22.21 18.99
CA GLU A 9 -6.39 22.22 20.37
C GLU A 9 -6.05 20.81 20.85
N ARG A 10 -6.94 19.82 20.63
CA ARG A 10 -6.66 18.40 20.93
C ARG A 10 -5.40 17.89 20.23
N ARG A 11 -5.20 18.24 18.95
CA ARG A 11 -3.99 17.86 18.20
C ARG A 11 -2.73 18.53 18.75
N ARG A 12 -2.79 19.80 19.16
CA ARG A 12 -1.65 20.49 19.80
C ARG A 12 -1.32 19.87 21.15
N ALA A 13 -2.31 19.64 22.00
CA ALA A 13 -2.15 18.99 23.30
C ALA A 13 -1.54 17.59 23.15
N GLU A 14 -1.99 16.80 22.17
CA GLU A 14 -1.41 15.47 21.92
C GLU A 14 0.04 15.54 21.43
N LYS A 15 0.37 16.49 20.56
CA LYS A 15 1.77 16.72 20.13
C LYS A 15 2.68 17.10 21.30
N GLU A 16 2.23 18.01 22.16
CA GLU A 16 2.99 18.40 23.36
C GLU A 16 3.14 17.24 24.35
N ARG A 17 2.09 16.44 24.54
CA ARG A 17 2.15 15.23 25.37
C ARG A 17 3.18 14.23 24.86
N ILE A 18 3.20 13.98 23.54
CA ILE A 18 4.19 13.09 22.92
C ILE A 18 5.61 13.68 23.05
N LYS A 19 5.77 15.00 22.85
CA LYS A 19 7.06 15.69 22.99
C LYS A 19 7.60 15.58 24.41
N ARG A 20 6.75 15.81 25.42
CA ARG A 20 7.11 15.69 26.84
C ARG A 20 7.54 14.27 27.19
N LYS A 21 6.74 13.27 26.81
CA LYS A 21 7.10 11.85 27.03
C LYS A 21 8.43 11.47 26.38
N LYS A 22 8.73 12.00 25.18
CA LYS A 22 10.02 11.77 24.51
C LYS A 22 11.19 12.43 25.23
N ALA A 23 10.99 13.62 25.79
CA ALA A 23 12.02 14.30 26.59
C ALA A 23 12.27 13.56 27.91
N GLU A 24 11.22 13.20 28.64
CA GLU A 24 11.31 12.40 29.87
C GLU A 24 12.01 11.05 29.62
N PHE A 25 11.70 10.38 28.51
CA PHE A 25 12.37 9.12 28.14
C PHE A 25 13.86 9.32 27.84
N ARG A 26 14.22 10.43 27.18
CA ARG A 26 15.62 10.76 26.87
C ARG A 26 16.41 11.09 28.13
N GLU A 27 15.83 11.86 29.04
CA GLU A 27 16.46 12.17 30.33
C GLU A 27 16.69 10.90 31.16
N LYS A 28 15.76 9.94 31.14
CA LYS A 28 15.95 8.63 31.79
C LYS A 28 17.09 7.81 31.17
N ILE A 29 17.30 7.91 29.85
CA ILE A 29 18.45 7.30 29.18
C ILE A 29 19.75 8.01 29.59
N ASP A 30 19.77 9.34 29.58
CA ASP A 30 20.97 10.13 29.91
C ASP A 30 21.39 9.93 31.38
N LYS A 31 20.44 9.70 32.28
CA LYS A 31 20.67 9.33 33.69
C LYS A 31 21.01 7.85 33.91
N GLY A 32 21.05 7.02 32.85
CA GLY A 32 21.33 5.59 32.95
C GLY A 32 20.22 4.75 33.59
N LEU A 33 19.01 5.29 33.78
CA LEU A 33 17.87 4.58 34.38
C LEU A 33 17.20 3.61 33.41
N ILE A 34 17.36 3.84 32.10
CA ILE A 34 16.81 3.01 31.02
C ILE A 34 17.90 2.82 29.97
N ALA A 35 18.08 1.60 29.49
CA ALA A 35 19.01 1.33 28.38
C ALA A 35 18.51 1.99 27.08
N PRO A 36 19.41 2.54 26.24
CA PRO A 36 19.03 3.05 24.94
C PRO A 36 18.44 1.93 24.08
N SER A 37 17.48 2.30 23.23
CA SER A 37 16.90 1.35 22.29
C SER A 37 18.00 0.76 21.40
N PRO A 38 18.00 -0.57 21.14
CA PRO A 38 18.96 -1.18 20.25
C PRO A 38 18.95 -0.46 18.90
N LYS A 39 20.13 -0.22 18.32
CA LYS A 39 20.22 0.27 16.94
C LYS A 39 19.54 -0.77 16.06
N LYS A 40 18.54 -0.36 15.28
CA LYS A 40 17.90 -1.26 14.30
C LYS A 40 19.00 -1.83 13.41
N GLN A 41 19.14 -3.15 13.44
CA GLN A 41 20.05 -3.86 12.55
C GLN A 41 19.59 -3.58 11.12
N ARG A 42 20.53 -3.21 10.24
CA ARG A 42 20.20 -3.08 8.82
C ARG A 42 19.85 -4.47 8.32
N ILE A 43 18.64 -4.61 7.81
CA ILE A 43 18.19 -5.83 7.15
C ILE A 43 18.94 -5.90 5.82
N GLU A 44 19.59 -7.02 5.53
CA GLU A 44 20.12 -7.30 4.20
C GLU A 44 18.92 -7.49 3.27
N GLN A 45 18.88 -6.69 2.20
CA GLN A 45 17.75 -6.69 1.26
C GLN A 45 18.17 -7.36 -0.03
N ASN A 46 17.32 -8.26 -0.51
CA ASN A 46 17.38 -8.92 -1.81
C ASN A 46 16.33 -8.25 -2.72
N PRO A 47 16.72 -7.32 -3.60
CA PRO A 47 15.78 -6.71 -4.54
C PRO A 47 15.22 -7.76 -5.51
N THR A 48 13.92 -7.71 -5.73
CA THR A 48 13.20 -8.52 -6.71
C THR A 48 13.01 -7.73 -8.00
N ASN A 49 12.73 -8.42 -9.11
CA ASN A 49 12.41 -7.76 -10.37
C ASN A 49 10.91 -7.38 -10.47
N LEU A 50 10.14 -7.61 -9.40
CA LEU A 50 8.72 -7.28 -9.37
C LEU A 50 8.51 -5.77 -9.52
N ARG A 51 7.63 -5.40 -10.45
CA ARG A 51 7.20 -4.02 -10.71
C ARG A 51 5.74 -3.87 -10.33
N ILE A 52 5.42 -2.82 -9.56
CA ILE A 52 4.06 -2.53 -9.13
C ILE A 52 3.67 -1.10 -9.50
N VAL A 53 2.47 -0.94 -10.05
CA VAL A 53 1.84 0.36 -10.26
C VAL A 53 0.66 0.55 -9.31
N ILE A 54 0.59 1.69 -8.64
CA ILE A 54 -0.61 2.13 -7.91
C ILE A 54 -1.33 3.17 -8.78
N ASP A 55 -2.49 2.79 -9.29
CA ASP A 55 -3.30 3.59 -10.21
C ASP A 55 -4.21 4.56 -9.44
N CYS A 56 -3.77 5.80 -9.20
CA CYS A 56 -4.55 6.85 -8.53
C CYS A 56 -5.31 7.76 -9.51
N SER A 57 -5.75 7.26 -10.67
CA SER A 57 -6.55 8.05 -11.63
C SER A 57 -7.99 8.37 -11.16
N PHE A 58 -8.35 8.05 -9.92
CA PHE A 58 -9.73 8.08 -9.40
C PHE A 58 -9.99 9.18 -8.37
N ASN A 59 -9.12 10.19 -8.28
CA ASN A 59 -9.24 11.27 -7.29
C ASN A 59 -10.58 12.02 -7.36
N ASN A 60 -11.12 12.21 -8.57
CA ASN A 60 -12.43 12.83 -8.80
C ASN A 60 -13.61 12.03 -8.24
N LEU A 61 -13.43 10.73 -7.96
CA LEU A 61 -14.44 9.84 -7.38
C LEU A 61 -14.32 9.74 -5.86
N MET A 62 -13.33 10.40 -5.25
CA MET A 62 -13.04 10.33 -3.82
C MET A 62 -13.25 11.68 -3.12
N THR A 63 -13.77 11.62 -1.91
CA THR A 63 -13.77 12.76 -1.00
C THR A 63 -12.35 13.11 -0.55
N GLN A 64 -12.13 14.35 -0.09
CA GLN A 64 -10.82 14.75 0.47
C GLN A 64 -10.35 13.86 1.64
N LYS A 65 -11.29 13.27 2.41
CA LYS A 65 -10.95 12.33 3.48
C LYS A 65 -10.44 11.01 2.93
N GLU A 66 -11.06 10.50 1.88
CA GLU A 66 -10.67 9.27 1.18
C GLU A 66 -9.32 9.45 0.48
N ILE A 67 -9.10 10.58 -0.22
CA ILE A 67 -7.78 10.95 -0.79
C ILE A 67 -6.69 10.98 0.28
N ASN A 68 -6.95 11.62 1.43
CA ASN A 68 -6.00 11.63 2.54
C ASN A 68 -5.77 10.24 3.15
N SER A 69 -6.73 9.32 3.03
CA SER A 69 -6.58 7.93 3.45
C SER A 69 -5.76 7.14 2.43
N MET A 70 -5.97 7.37 1.13
CA MET A 70 -5.21 6.78 0.04
C MET A 70 -3.73 7.17 0.15
N ALA A 71 -3.44 8.46 0.35
CA ALA A 71 -2.07 8.93 0.57
C ALA A 71 -1.37 8.20 1.73
N LYS A 72 -2.09 7.88 2.81
CA LYS A 72 -1.52 7.09 3.92
C LYS A 72 -1.24 5.64 3.53
N GLN A 73 -2.13 5.02 2.74
CA GLN A 73 -1.89 3.65 2.26
C GLN A 73 -0.66 3.56 1.37
N ILE A 74 -0.45 4.53 0.48
CA ILE A 74 0.77 4.64 -0.33
C ILE A 74 2.02 4.74 0.57
N ILE A 75 1.99 5.59 1.60
CA ILE A 75 3.08 5.70 2.57
C ILE A 75 3.32 4.36 3.29
N CYS A 76 2.26 3.62 3.63
CA CYS A 76 2.38 2.28 4.20
C CYS A 76 3.07 1.31 3.24
N CYS A 77 2.70 1.28 1.95
CA CYS A 77 3.34 0.43 0.93
C CYS A 77 4.85 0.69 0.88
N TYR A 78 5.26 1.96 0.76
CA TYR A 78 6.68 2.32 0.72
C TYR A 78 7.42 1.95 2.02
N SER A 79 6.78 2.21 3.17
CA SER A 79 7.37 1.91 4.48
C SER A 79 7.55 0.41 4.68
N ALA A 80 6.59 -0.41 4.23
CA ALA A 80 6.67 -1.87 4.25
C ALA A 80 7.78 -2.38 3.32
N ASN A 81 7.85 -1.87 2.09
CA ASN A 81 8.89 -2.25 1.14
C ASN A 81 10.30 -1.97 1.70
N LYS A 82 10.49 -0.77 2.28
CA LYS A 82 11.78 -0.32 2.83
C LYS A 82 12.35 -1.21 3.94
N VAL A 83 11.50 -1.95 4.65
CA VAL A 83 11.92 -2.84 5.73
C VAL A 83 11.81 -4.32 5.35
N SER A 84 11.45 -4.63 4.10
CA SER A 84 11.36 -5.99 3.61
C SER A 84 12.75 -6.57 3.31
N PRO A 85 13.00 -7.84 3.66
CA PRO A 85 14.13 -8.60 3.14
C PRO A 85 14.04 -8.79 1.62
N HIS A 86 12.84 -8.86 1.05
CA HIS A 86 12.60 -9.00 -0.40
C HIS A 86 11.99 -7.70 -0.93
N LEU A 87 12.84 -6.79 -1.38
CA LEU A 87 12.44 -5.44 -1.80
C LEU A 87 11.83 -5.49 -3.20
N ILE A 88 10.62 -4.97 -3.39
CA ILE A 88 10.04 -4.75 -4.71
C ILE A 88 10.89 -3.72 -5.47
N GLY A 89 11.40 -4.11 -6.64
CA GLY A 89 12.37 -3.36 -7.42
C GLY A 89 11.85 -2.04 -7.94
N GLU A 90 10.59 -1.99 -8.40
CA GLU A 90 9.98 -0.77 -8.93
C GLU A 90 8.56 -0.55 -8.39
N ILE A 91 8.30 0.67 -7.88
CA ILE A 91 6.97 1.12 -7.48
C ILE A 91 6.66 2.42 -8.21
N CYS A 92 5.66 2.40 -9.08
CA CYS A 92 5.16 3.59 -9.76
C CYS A 92 3.81 4.01 -9.17
N ILE A 93 3.58 5.32 -9.06
CA ILE A 93 2.28 5.86 -8.67
C ILE A 93 1.81 6.75 -9.78
N MET A 94 0.65 6.41 -10.33
CA MET A 94 0.01 7.22 -11.35
C MET A 94 -0.98 8.19 -10.74
N SER A 95 -0.81 9.48 -10.97
CA SER A 95 -1.75 10.52 -10.54
C SER A 95 -1.96 11.53 -11.67
N HIS A 96 -3.21 11.90 -11.91
CA HIS A 96 -3.53 13.06 -12.74
C HIS A 96 -3.26 14.32 -11.92
N GLY A 97 -2.08 14.93 -12.12
CA GLY A 97 -1.60 16.10 -11.38
C GLY A 97 -0.60 15.71 -10.29
N GLY A 98 0.67 15.98 -10.55
CA GLY A 98 1.77 15.69 -9.63
C GLY A 98 2.04 16.82 -8.65
N GLN A 99 2.30 16.47 -7.39
CA GLN A 99 3.21 17.19 -6.50
C GLN A 99 3.99 16.19 -5.65
N ILE A 100 5.31 16.39 -5.55
CA ILE A 100 6.21 15.60 -4.71
C ILE A 100 5.92 15.93 -3.25
N LYS A 101 5.68 14.89 -2.43
CA LYS A 101 5.84 14.94 -0.97
C LYS A 101 6.56 13.69 -0.49
N ASP A 102 7.50 13.88 0.42
CA ASP A 102 8.08 12.84 1.28
C ASP A 102 8.75 11.64 0.57
N GLY A 103 9.52 11.87 -0.51
CA GLY A 103 10.41 10.84 -1.09
C GLY A 103 9.75 9.82 -2.01
N VAL A 104 8.57 10.13 -2.53
CA VAL A 104 7.80 9.31 -3.47
C VAL A 104 8.09 9.78 -4.90
N MET A 105 8.53 8.89 -5.80
CA MET A 105 8.58 9.16 -7.24
C MET A 105 7.17 9.03 -7.81
N TRP A 106 6.53 10.17 -8.06
CA TRP A 106 5.27 10.23 -8.80
C TRP A 106 5.64 10.18 -10.28
N ASN A 107 5.47 9.03 -10.92
CA ASN A 107 5.64 8.98 -12.36
C ASN A 107 4.41 9.64 -12.99
N THR A 108 4.63 10.71 -13.74
CA THR A 108 3.57 11.44 -14.44
C THR A 108 3.12 10.73 -15.70
N ASN A 109 3.94 9.81 -16.21
CA ASN A 109 3.66 9.09 -17.43
C ASN A 109 2.60 8.01 -17.16
N LEU A 110 1.72 7.79 -18.14
CA LEU A 110 0.75 6.72 -18.06
C LEU A 110 1.49 5.37 -18.05
N TYR A 111 1.01 4.37 -17.32
CA TYR A 111 1.59 3.02 -17.33
C TYR A 111 1.54 2.43 -18.75
N GLU A 112 0.56 2.87 -19.56
CA GLU A 112 0.40 2.53 -20.98
C GLU A 112 1.51 3.09 -21.88
N GLU A 113 2.18 4.17 -21.44
CA GLU A 113 3.30 4.80 -22.16
C GLU A 113 4.65 4.35 -21.59
N THR A 114 4.65 3.71 -20.42
CA THR A 114 5.85 3.34 -19.68
C THR A 114 6.20 1.87 -19.84
N PHE A 115 5.20 1.00 -19.98
CA PHE A 115 5.35 -0.45 -20.03
C PHE A 115 4.66 -1.03 -21.24
N ASP A 116 5.21 -2.14 -21.75
CA ASP A 116 4.56 -2.90 -22.81
C ASP A 116 3.26 -3.51 -22.30
N LYS A 117 2.21 -3.45 -23.12
CA LYS A 117 0.86 -3.87 -22.74
C LYS A 117 0.81 -5.32 -22.28
N GLU A 118 1.64 -6.17 -22.88
CA GLU A 118 1.77 -7.60 -22.60
C GLU A 118 2.38 -7.88 -21.21
N GLU A 119 3.09 -6.90 -20.63
CA GLU A 119 3.62 -6.97 -19.26
C GLU A 119 2.56 -6.60 -18.22
N LEU A 120 1.53 -5.83 -18.58
CA LEU A 120 0.57 -5.27 -17.64
C LEU A 120 -0.47 -6.31 -17.17
N VAL A 121 -0.63 -6.41 -15.85
CA VAL A 121 -1.67 -7.22 -15.19
C VAL A 121 -2.40 -6.37 -14.15
N TYR A 122 -3.68 -6.10 -14.36
CA TYR A 122 -4.51 -5.35 -13.41
C TYR A 122 -5.13 -6.29 -12.37
N LEU A 123 -4.76 -6.11 -11.09
CA LEU A 123 -5.25 -6.93 -9.98
C LEU A 123 -6.65 -6.51 -9.53
N MET A 124 -7.61 -7.43 -9.62
CA MET A 124 -9.01 -7.16 -9.32
C MET A 124 -9.74 -8.36 -8.74
N ALA A 125 -10.51 -8.11 -7.68
CA ALA A 125 -11.29 -9.14 -6.99
C ALA A 125 -12.36 -9.82 -7.87
N ASP A 126 -12.88 -9.11 -8.89
CA ASP A 126 -13.94 -9.61 -9.77
C ASP A 126 -13.42 -10.23 -11.07
N SER A 127 -12.10 -10.42 -11.23
CA SER A 127 -11.54 -11.06 -12.44
C SER A 127 -11.85 -12.56 -12.47
N ASN A 128 -12.07 -13.11 -13.67
CA ASN A 128 -12.27 -14.55 -13.86
C ASN A 128 -10.96 -15.34 -13.70
N ASP A 129 -9.84 -14.77 -14.12
CA ASP A 129 -8.54 -15.41 -14.05
C ASP A 129 -7.93 -15.24 -12.67
N ARG A 130 -7.26 -16.28 -12.17
CA ARG A 130 -6.56 -16.26 -10.89
C ARG A 130 -5.07 -16.26 -11.09
N ILE A 131 -4.38 -15.47 -10.28
CA ILE A 131 -2.93 -15.53 -10.22
C ILE A 131 -2.51 -16.75 -9.39
N LEU A 132 -1.69 -17.62 -9.98
CA LEU A 132 -1.12 -18.79 -9.32
C LEU A 132 0.28 -18.47 -8.78
N GLU A 133 1.07 -17.75 -9.57
CA GLU A 133 2.41 -17.31 -9.20
C GLU A 133 2.65 -15.88 -9.70
N ILE A 134 3.56 -15.18 -9.01
CA ILE A 134 4.05 -13.87 -9.44
C ILE A 134 5.15 -14.07 -10.48
N ASP A 135 4.91 -13.56 -11.68
CA ASP A 135 5.88 -13.45 -12.75
C ASP A 135 6.60 -12.10 -12.62
N GLU A 136 7.88 -12.14 -12.27
CA GLU A 136 8.69 -10.93 -12.09
C GLU A 136 8.98 -10.19 -13.41
N GLY A 137 8.66 -10.79 -14.57
CA GLY A 137 8.64 -10.11 -15.87
C GLY A 137 7.38 -9.25 -16.09
N LYS A 138 6.36 -9.34 -15.23
CA LYS A 138 5.12 -8.57 -15.33
C LYS A 138 5.12 -7.31 -14.46
N VAL A 139 4.17 -6.44 -14.77
CA VAL A 139 3.87 -5.22 -14.02
C VAL A 139 2.46 -5.35 -13.44
N TYR A 140 2.36 -5.38 -12.12
CA TYR A 140 1.08 -5.55 -11.44
C TYR A 140 0.48 -4.21 -11.04
N ILE A 141 -0.73 -3.94 -11.53
CA ILE A 141 -1.46 -2.69 -11.29
C ILE A 141 -2.46 -2.91 -10.14
N ILE A 142 -2.41 -2.03 -9.13
CA ILE A 142 -3.36 -1.98 -8.01
C ILE A 142 -4.19 -0.70 -8.15
N GLY A 143 -5.52 -0.83 -8.15
CA GLY A 143 -6.43 0.31 -8.19
C GLY A 143 -6.33 1.17 -6.92
N GLY A 144 -5.80 2.39 -7.07
CA GLY A 144 -5.61 3.38 -6.01
C GLY A 144 -6.88 4.12 -5.64
N ILE A 145 -7.90 3.40 -5.16
CA ILE A 145 -9.21 3.96 -4.79
C ILE A 145 -9.66 3.56 -3.38
N MET A 146 -10.22 4.52 -2.65
CA MET A 146 -10.74 4.37 -1.28
C MET A 146 -12.24 4.64 -1.22
N ASP A 147 -13.04 3.76 -1.83
CA ASP A 147 -14.49 3.96 -2.00
C ASP A 147 -15.36 2.94 -1.24
N LYS A 148 -14.74 1.99 -0.52
CA LYS A 148 -15.43 0.87 0.13
C LYS A 148 -16.27 0.05 -0.87
N ASN A 149 -15.79 -0.10 -2.10
CA ASN A 149 -16.48 -0.79 -3.18
C ASN A 149 -17.84 -0.15 -3.56
N ARG A 150 -17.94 1.18 -3.44
CA ARG A 150 -19.10 1.97 -3.91
C ARG A 150 -19.19 1.95 -5.44
N HIS A 151 -18.06 2.00 -6.13
CA HIS A 151 -17.94 2.00 -7.59
C HIS A 151 -17.61 0.59 -8.08
N LYS A 152 -18.63 -0.27 -8.14
CA LYS A 152 -18.49 -1.65 -8.63
C LYS A 152 -17.89 -1.66 -10.04
N LYS A 153 -16.99 -2.61 -10.29
CA LYS A 153 -16.34 -2.84 -11.60
C LYS A 153 -15.55 -1.67 -12.18
N LEU A 154 -15.29 -0.59 -11.43
CA LEU A 154 -14.59 0.60 -11.94
C LEU A 154 -13.24 0.27 -12.59
N CYS A 155 -12.36 -0.40 -11.83
CA CYS A 155 -11.05 -0.81 -12.34
C CYS A 155 -11.19 -1.83 -13.47
N TYR A 156 -12.23 -2.67 -13.41
CA TYR A 156 -12.46 -3.75 -14.38
C TYR A 156 -12.83 -3.20 -15.75
N GLU A 157 -13.74 -2.23 -15.76
CA GLU A 157 -14.13 -1.52 -16.97
C GLU A 157 -12.96 -0.72 -17.54
N LYS A 158 -12.14 -0.08 -16.69
CA LYS A 158 -10.93 0.64 -17.14
C LYS A 158 -9.95 -0.31 -17.82
N ALA A 159 -9.55 -1.40 -17.15
CA ALA A 159 -8.61 -2.37 -17.69
C ALA A 159 -9.15 -3.04 -18.97
N SER A 160 -10.45 -3.39 -18.99
CA SER A 160 -11.10 -3.99 -20.16
C SER A 160 -11.10 -3.06 -21.36
N LYS A 161 -11.38 -1.76 -21.17
CA LYS A 161 -11.32 -0.74 -22.24
C LYS A 161 -9.90 -0.57 -22.79
N GLN A 162 -8.89 -0.72 -21.94
CA GLN A 162 -7.48 -0.66 -22.33
C GLN A 162 -6.99 -2.00 -22.92
N GLY A 163 -7.80 -3.07 -22.83
CA GLY A 163 -7.42 -4.43 -23.20
C GLY A 163 -6.27 -4.98 -22.37
N ILE A 164 -6.13 -4.53 -21.13
CA ILE A 164 -5.13 -5.00 -20.18
C ILE A 164 -5.63 -6.28 -19.53
N ARG A 165 -4.74 -7.27 -19.34
CA ARG A 165 -5.07 -8.52 -18.66
C ARG A 165 -5.48 -8.24 -17.22
N THR A 166 -6.51 -8.93 -16.74
CA THR A 166 -6.98 -8.79 -15.36
C THR A 166 -6.79 -10.11 -14.63
N MET A 167 -6.43 -10.09 -13.35
CA MET A 167 -6.32 -11.30 -12.53
C MET A 167 -6.77 -11.00 -11.09
N GLN A 168 -7.37 -11.97 -10.42
CA GLN A 168 -7.69 -11.91 -8.99
C GLN A 168 -6.62 -12.63 -8.17
N LEU A 169 -6.38 -12.14 -6.95
CA LEU A 169 -5.61 -12.87 -5.95
C LEU A 169 -6.36 -14.16 -5.54
N PRO A 170 -5.66 -15.28 -5.27
CA PRO A 170 -6.31 -16.56 -4.94
C PRO A 170 -6.83 -16.62 -3.48
N ILE A 171 -7.28 -15.49 -2.94
CA ILE A 171 -7.66 -15.36 -1.52
C ILE A 171 -8.78 -16.30 -1.08
N GLY A 172 -9.76 -16.56 -1.95
CA GLY A 172 -10.92 -17.39 -1.64
C GLY A 172 -10.59 -18.86 -1.40
N GLU A 173 -9.39 -19.30 -1.79
CA GLU A 173 -8.92 -20.68 -1.59
C GLU A 173 -8.33 -20.87 -0.19
N TYR A 174 -7.75 -19.81 0.39
CA TYR A 174 -7.01 -19.87 1.65
C TYR A 174 -7.76 -19.25 2.83
N ILE A 175 -8.60 -18.23 2.58
CA ILE A 175 -9.31 -17.53 3.66
C ILE A 175 -10.82 -17.56 3.46
N LYS A 176 -11.51 -18.23 4.40
CA LYS A 176 -12.97 -18.14 4.57
C LYS A 176 -13.33 -16.85 5.31
N MET A 177 -13.50 -15.75 4.57
CA MET A 177 -13.90 -14.46 5.15
C MET A 177 -15.43 -14.32 5.21
N ALA A 178 -15.97 -13.88 6.36
CA ALA A 178 -17.40 -13.67 6.55
C ALA A 178 -17.96 -12.44 5.80
N SER A 179 -17.14 -11.43 5.44
CA SER A 179 -17.69 -10.21 4.82
C SER A 179 -16.76 -9.34 3.94
N TRP A 180 -15.45 -9.60 3.82
CA TRP A 180 -14.53 -8.68 3.11
C TRP A 180 -13.76 -9.38 1.99
N LYS A 181 -14.32 -9.41 0.78
CA LYS A 181 -13.59 -9.83 -0.43
C LYS A 181 -12.73 -8.73 -1.06
N VAL A 182 -12.89 -7.48 -0.62
CA VAL A 182 -12.20 -6.31 -1.18
C VAL A 182 -11.17 -5.81 -0.18
N LEU A 183 -9.90 -6.00 -0.54
CA LEU A 183 -8.75 -5.56 0.25
C LEU A 183 -8.43 -4.09 -0.02
N THR A 184 -7.77 -3.45 0.95
CA THR A 184 -7.20 -2.11 0.76
C THR A 184 -5.93 -2.18 -0.08
N VAL A 185 -5.52 -1.06 -0.68
CA VAL A 185 -4.32 -0.99 -1.54
C VAL A 185 -3.07 -1.45 -0.80
N ASN A 186 -2.91 -1.02 0.45
CA ASN A 186 -1.77 -1.44 1.26
C ASN A 186 -1.80 -2.94 1.57
N HIS A 187 -2.97 -3.55 1.83
CA HIS A 187 -3.02 -5.00 2.05
C HIS A 187 -2.65 -5.77 0.78
N VAL A 188 -3.16 -5.38 -0.39
CA VAL A 188 -2.77 -6.02 -1.66
C VAL A 188 -1.26 -5.91 -1.87
N PHE A 189 -0.69 -4.71 -1.67
CA PHE A 189 0.74 -4.50 -1.80
C PHE A 189 1.55 -5.35 -0.81
N GLU A 190 1.18 -5.34 0.47
CA GLU A 190 1.87 -6.09 1.52
C GLU A 190 1.74 -7.61 1.31
N ILE A 191 0.62 -8.11 0.77
CA ILE A 191 0.47 -9.51 0.39
C ILE A 191 1.44 -9.87 -0.74
N LEU A 192 1.57 -9.04 -1.78
CA LEU A 192 2.54 -9.28 -2.85
C LEU A 192 3.97 -9.28 -2.31
N LEU A 193 4.28 -8.33 -1.43
CA LEU A 193 5.57 -8.25 -0.75
C LEU A 193 5.89 -9.53 0.05
N LYS A 194 4.91 -10.04 0.80
CA LYS A 194 5.03 -11.30 1.56
C LYS A 194 5.04 -12.54 0.70
N TYR A 195 4.33 -12.54 -0.42
CA TYR A 195 4.44 -13.60 -1.41
C TYR A 195 5.87 -13.68 -1.95
N MET A 196 6.54 -12.56 -2.19
CA MET A 196 7.94 -12.59 -2.64
C MET A 196 8.90 -13.17 -1.60
N GLU A 197 8.55 -13.08 -0.32
CA GLU A 197 9.32 -13.65 0.78
C GLU A 197 9.12 -15.16 0.93
N HIS A 198 7.87 -15.63 0.83
CA HIS A 198 7.53 -17.02 1.14
C HIS A 198 7.29 -17.89 -0.09
N LYS A 199 7.01 -17.29 -1.25
CA LYS A 199 6.46 -17.93 -2.45
C LYS A 199 5.26 -18.84 -2.13
N ASP A 200 4.44 -18.38 -1.18
CA ASP A 200 3.32 -19.11 -0.57
C ASP A 200 2.19 -18.12 -0.29
N TRP A 201 1.06 -18.31 -0.99
CA TRP A 201 -0.10 -17.44 -0.87
C TRP A 201 -0.76 -17.52 0.50
N GLU A 202 -0.88 -18.71 1.07
CA GLU A 202 -1.54 -18.90 2.37
C GLU A 202 -0.78 -18.12 3.45
N LYS A 203 0.54 -18.29 3.53
CA LYS A 203 1.38 -17.53 4.48
C LYS A 203 1.28 -16.03 4.26
N ALA A 204 1.38 -15.58 3.01
CA ALA A 204 1.27 -14.16 2.68
C ALA A 204 -0.08 -13.56 3.11
N PHE A 205 -1.18 -14.29 2.91
CA PHE A 205 -2.50 -13.84 3.34
C PHE A 205 -2.63 -13.84 4.87
N LEU A 206 -2.18 -14.88 5.57
CA LEU A 206 -2.28 -15.01 7.03
C LEU A 206 -1.47 -13.95 7.78
N GLU A 207 -0.34 -13.50 7.22
CA GLU A 207 0.46 -12.44 7.83
C GLU A 207 -0.18 -11.05 7.73
N ILE A 208 -0.93 -10.80 6.65
CA ILE A 208 -1.47 -9.46 6.36
C ILE A 208 -2.94 -9.32 6.75
N ILE A 209 -3.73 -10.37 6.58
CA ILE A 209 -5.17 -10.34 6.83
C ILE A 209 -5.42 -10.81 8.26
N PRO A 210 -5.93 -9.95 9.16
CA PRO A 210 -6.10 -10.31 10.56
C PRO A 210 -7.16 -11.40 10.73
N HIS A 211 -6.85 -12.43 11.52
CA HIS A 211 -7.82 -13.38 12.03
C HIS A 211 -8.83 -12.66 12.93
N ARG A 212 -10.04 -12.43 12.44
CA ARG A 212 -11.17 -11.94 13.24
C ARG A 212 -12.44 -12.70 12.89
#